data_AF-A0A950MJ53-F1
#
_entry.id   AF-A0A950MJ53-F1
#
_cell.length_a   1.000
_cell.length_b   1.000
_cell.length_c   1.000
_cell.angle_alpha   90.00
_cell.angle_beta   90.00
_cell.angle_gamma   90.00
#
_symmetry.space_group_name_H-M   'P 1'
#
loop_
_entity.id
_entity.type
_entity.pdbx_description
1 polymer ?
#
loop_
_entity_poly.entity_id
_entity_poly.type
_entity_poly.pdbx_seq_one_letter_code
_entity_poly.pdbx_strand_id
1 'polypeptide(L)'
;MGSLSRYKLYLAAVLMAALAAPAAALRPSSMAEYAAHLQNLRSLVEKCEAMAAACDPAQVGDDDQVKLDGLGAGANANQFDAVYDWLRDALKAARDPKATGRDANLAAAAVRLDNALREAGTRPGEGRFADARKKADAILSHPEFVTANDQSIWEKIIARFFLWLDSLFSHVASFGRRSPWIGPLIEWALISLALAGVTLWVMRTLQRQRLAVQAEASRKIEPWDEASRNWRNLAEERAARQEWREAIHCLYWASIVMLEGRRFWSSNRSRTPREYVALLEPGSRRWSLLREQTRGFERIWYGLNPGDASDYRSALEVHEQLRSE
;
A
#
# COMPACT_ATOMS: atom_id res chain seq x y z
N MET A 1 -37.46 -54.05 28.92
CA MET A 1 -37.85 -53.13 30.01
C MET A 1 -36.64 -52.26 30.31
N GLY A 2 -36.59 -50.95 30.17
CA GLY A 2 -37.60 -49.94 29.95
C GLY A 2 -37.09 -48.65 30.63
N SER A 3 -37.18 -47.52 29.93
CA SER A 3 -37.30 -46.18 30.55
C SER A 3 -36.09 -45.55 31.26
N LEU A 4 -34.95 -45.34 30.61
CA LEU A 4 -33.94 -44.37 31.11
C LEU A 4 -33.19 -43.65 29.97
N SER A 5 -33.89 -43.01 29.02
CA SER A 5 -33.20 -42.15 28.04
C SER A 5 -34.00 -40.93 27.55
N ARG A 6 -35.15 -40.62 28.16
CA ARG A 6 -35.99 -39.47 27.75
C ARG A 6 -35.91 -38.27 28.70
N TYR A 7 -35.42 -38.45 29.93
CA TYR A 7 -35.42 -37.37 30.94
C TYR A 7 -34.23 -36.39 30.84
N LYS A 8 -33.15 -36.73 30.15
CA LYS A 8 -31.99 -35.82 29.98
C LYS A 8 -32.10 -34.86 28.80
N LEU A 9 -33.10 -35.03 27.93
CA LEU A 9 -33.32 -34.15 26.77
C LEU A 9 -34.29 -33.00 27.04
N TYR A 10 -35.08 -33.04 28.12
CA TYR A 10 -36.01 -31.95 28.47
C TYR A 10 -35.41 -30.89 29.40
N LEU A 11 -34.30 -31.16 30.09
CA LEU A 11 -33.68 -30.18 30.99
C LEU A 11 -32.73 -29.18 30.29
N ALA A 12 -32.30 -29.48 29.07
CA ALA A 12 -31.42 -28.60 28.29
C ALA A 12 -32.19 -27.63 27.37
N ALA A 13 -33.52 -27.81 27.20
CA ALA A 13 -34.35 -26.99 26.33
C ALA A 13 -35.03 -25.81 27.04
N VAL A 14 -34.97 -25.73 28.37
CA VAL A 14 -35.61 -24.66 29.16
C VAL A 14 -34.62 -23.56 29.60
N LEU A 15 -33.31 -23.75 29.39
CA LEU A 15 -32.28 -22.81 29.84
C LEU A 15 -31.59 -22.00 28.72
N MET A 16 -32.20 -21.90 27.53
CA MET A 16 -31.74 -21.03 26.42
C MET A 16 -32.83 -20.08 25.92
N ALA A 17 -33.75 -19.67 26.81
CA ALA A 17 -34.83 -18.72 26.50
C ALA A 17 -34.71 -17.37 27.24
N ALA A 18 -33.53 -17.03 27.78
CA ALA A 18 -33.33 -15.74 28.43
C ALA A 18 -32.10 -15.04 27.85
N LEU A 19 -32.32 -13.79 27.39
CA LEU A 19 -31.37 -12.83 26.81
C LEU A 19 -31.28 -12.80 25.28
N ALA A 20 -32.42 -12.81 24.59
CA ALA A 20 -32.56 -11.96 23.41
C ALA A 20 -33.33 -10.71 23.85
N ALA A 21 -32.62 -9.62 24.12
CA ALA A 21 -33.27 -8.31 24.20
C ALA A 21 -33.91 -8.03 22.84
N PRO A 22 -35.17 -7.54 22.76
CA PRO A 22 -35.75 -7.16 21.50
C PRO A 22 -34.92 -6.01 20.94
N ALA A 23 -34.19 -6.25 19.85
CA ALA A 23 -33.75 -5.15 19.01
C ALA A 23 -35.02 -4.43 18.56
N ALA A 24 -35.14 -3.13 18.86
CA ALA A 24 -36.27 -2.32 18.42
C ALA A 24 -36.41 -2.52 16.90
N ALA A 25 -37.60 -2.93 16.46
CA ALA A 25 -37.84 -3.24 15.06
C ALA A 25 -37.83 -1.92 14.29
N LEU A 26 -36.85 -1.73 13.40
CA LEU A 26 -36.81 -0.54 12.55
C LEU A 26 -37.98 -0.58 11.56
N ARG A 27 -38.81 0.47 11.60
CA ARG A 27 -39.93 0.67 10.67
C ARG A 27 -39.41 1.31 9.39
N PRO A 28 -39.58 0.67 8.21
CA PRO A 28 -39.20 1.32 6.95
C PRO A 28 -40.14 2.49 6.66
N SER A 29 -39.57 3.68 6.47
CA SER A 29 -40.31 4.94 6.29
C SER A 29 -39.71 5.77 5.14
N SER A 30 -40.55 6.47 4.40
CA SER A 30 -40.12 7.52 3.45
C SER A 30 -39.78 8.82 4.18
N MET A 31 -39.08 9.76 3.52
CA MET A 31 -38.80 11.08 4.10
C MET A 31 -40.07 11.85 4.52
N ALA A 32 -41.17 11.69 3.78
CA ALA A 32 -42.43 12.34 4.12
C ALA A 32 -43.08 11.71 5.36
N GLU A 33 -43.06 10.38 5.46
CA GLU A 33 -43.57 9.66 6.63
C GLU A 33 -42.73 9.94 7.88
N TYR A 34 -41.41 10.01 7.74
CA TYR A 34 -40.50 10.43 8.81
C TYR A 34 -40.80 11.84 9.31
N ALA A 35 -40.99 12.81 8.41
CA ALA A 35 -41.35 14.17 8.80
C ALA A 35 -42.70 14.23 9.53
N ALA A 36 -43.70 13.47 9.07
CA ALA A 36 -44.98 13.36 9.76
C ALA A 36 -44.84 12.71 11.15
N HIS A 37 -43.98 11.69 11.27
CA HIS A 37 -43.71 11.05 12.56
C HIS A 37 -43.06 12.02 13.54
N LEU A 38 -42.04 12.78 13.12
CA LEU A 38 -41.42 13.82 13.95
C LEU A 38 -42.42 14.89 14.43
N GLN A 39 -43.39 15.29 13.60
CA GLN A 39 -44.47 16.21 14.01
C GLN A 39 -45.35 15.60 15.11
N ASN A 40 -45.69 14.32 14.98
CA ASN A 40 -46.45 13.61 16.01
C ASN A 40 -45.67 13.56 17.34
N LEU A 41 -44.37 13.24 17.28
CA LEU A 41 -43.48 13.23 18.46
C LEU A 41 -43.36 14.62 19.09
N ARG A 42 -43.30 15.69 18.28
CA ARG A 42 -43.28 17.07 18.80
C ARG A 42 -44.55 17.39 19.56
N SER A 43 -45.72 17.00 19.03
CA SER A 43 -47.01 17.18 19.71
C SER A 43 -47.12 16.36 21.00
N LEU A 44 -46.46 15.19 21.07
CA LEU A 44 -46.39 14.38 22.29
C LEU A 44 -45.58 15.08 23.37
N VAL A 45 -44.44 15.67 23.01
CA VAL A 45 -43.62 16.47 23.95
C VAL A 45 -44.41 17.66 24.48
N GLU A 46 -45.14 18.39 23.62
CA GLU A 46 -45.99 19.53 24.06
C GLU A 46 -47.08 19.10 25.05
N LYS A 47 -47.74 17.97 24.78
CA LYS A 47 -48.73 17.41 25.71
C LYS A 47 -48.10 16.99 27.03
N CYS A 48 -46.92 16.38 26.97
CA CYS A 48 -46.16 15.97 28.15
C CYS A 48 -45.69 17.18 28.98
N GLU A 49 -45.28 18.28 28.33
CA GLU A 49 -44.94 19.54 29.00
C GLU A 49 -46.14 20.08 29.80
N ALA A 50 -47.33 20.11 29.18
CA ALA A 50 -48.56 20.57 29.80
C ALA A 50 -49.06 19.63 30.93
N MET A 51 -48.92 18.32 30.77
CA MET A 51 -49.43 17.32 31.70
C MET A 51 -48.44 16.16 31.87
N ALA A 52 -47.85 16.02 33.07
CA ALA A 52 -46.91 14.93 33.36
C ALA A 52 -47.50 13.52 33.14
N ALA A 53 -48.82 13.37 33.29
CA ALA A 53 -49.53 12.11 33.02
C ALA A 53 -49.55 11.73 31.52
N ALA A 54 -49.34 12.68 30.61
CA ALA A 54 -49.26 12.46 29.17
C ALA A 54 -47.85 12.05 28.69
N CYS A 55 -46.85 12.03 29.59
CA CYS A 55 -45.49 11.60 29.30
C CYS A 55 -45.41 10.06 29.22
N ASP A 56 -45.87 9.50 28.11
CA ASP A 56 -45.85 8.06 27.86
C ASP A 56 -44.78 7.69 26.82
N PRO A 57 -43.68 7.00 27.23
CA PRO A 57 -42.64 6.59 26.30
C PRO A 57 -43.12 5.56 25.26
N ALA A 58 -44.21 4.83 25.52
CA ALA A 58 -44.74 3.87 24.55
C ALA A 58 -45.36 4.57 23.31
N GLN A 59 -45.78 5.83 23.44
CA GLN A 59 -46.36 6.60 22.33
C GLN A 59 -45.31 7.12 21.34
N VAL A 60 -44.02 6.98 21.66
CA VAL A 60 -42.93 7.27 20.71
C VAL A 60 -42.91 6.27 19.56
N GLY A 61 -43.42 5.05 19.76
CA GLY A 61 -43.42 4.01 18.74
C GLY A 61 -42.03 3.47 18.42
N ASP A 62 -41.96 2.79 17.28
CA ASP A 62 -40.76 2.14 16.75
C ASP A 62 -39.79 3.17 16.14
N ASP A 63 -38.52 2.79 16.04
CA ASP A 63 -37.49 3.58 15.37
C ASP A 63 -37.67 3.53 13.85
N ASP A 64 -37.33 4.60 13.13
CA ASP A 64 -37.52 4.66 11.68
C ASP A 64 -36.25 4.28 10.93
N GLN A 65 -36.37 3.52 9.85
CA GLN A 65 -35.35 3.38 8.82
C GLN A 65 -35.80 4.16 7.58
N VAL A 66 -35.21 5.34 7.41
CA VAL A 66 -35.64 6.32 6.42
C VAL A 66 -34.89 6.13 5.12
N LYS A 67 -35.62 5.95 4.02
CA LYS A 67 -35.03 5.88 2.67
C LYS A 67 -34.88 7.27 2.07
N LEU A 68 -33.69 7.53 1.52
CA LEU A 68 -33.33 8.78 0.85
C LEU A 68 -33.42 8.59 -0.67
N ASP A 69 -34.56 8.95 -1.24
CA ASP A 69 -34.76 8.92 -2.69
C ASP A 69 -33.99 10.07 -3.37
N GLY A 70 -33.40 9.81 -4.55
CA GLY A 70 -32.71 10.83 -5.36
C GLY A 70 -31.19 10.94 -5.14
N LEU A 71 -30.61 10.12 -4.27
CA LEU A 71 -29.15 9.99 -4.18
C LEU A 71 -28.64 9.14 -5.34
N GLY A 72 -27.93 9.76 -6.28
CA GLY A 72 -27.36 9.09 -7.46
C GLY A 72 -26.44 7.91 -7.11
N ALA A 73 -26.10 7.09 -8.11
CA ALA A 73 -25.39 5.81 -7.99
C ALA A 73 -24.00 5.82 -7.29
N GLY A 74 -23.54 6.97 -6.79
CA GLY A 74 -22.30 7.14 -6.02
C GLY A 74 -22.49 7.49 -4.54
N ALA A 75 -23.71 7.46 -4.00
CA ALA A 75 -23.93 7.70 -2.58
C ALA A 75 -23.61 6.46 -1.74
N ASN A 76 -22.80 6.65 -0.69
CA ASN A 76 -22.36 5.55 0.20
C ASN A 76 -23.47 5.07 1.16
N ALA A 77 -24.57 5.82 1.28
CA ALA A 77 -25.74 5.45 2.05
C ALA A 77 -27.00 6.05 1.40
N ASN A 78 -28.00 5.22 1.14
CA ASN A 78 -29.32 5.60 0.61
C ASN A 78 -30.42 5.49 1.68
N GLN A 79 -30.02 5.25 2.93
CA GLN A 79 -30.92 5.14 4.07
C GLN A 79 -30.18 5.54 5.36
N PHE A 80 -30.94 5.96 6.37
CA PHE A 80 -30.44 6.17 7.72
C PHE A 80 -31.45 5.70 8.76
N ASP A 81 -30.96 5.28 9.92
CA ASP A 81 -31.79 4.85 11.04
C ASP A 81 -31.97 6.01 12.03
N ALA A 82 -33.22 6.39 12.30
CA ALA A 82 -33.59 7.40 13.28
C ALA A 82 -34.07 6.71 14.56
N VAL A 83 -33.19 6.69 15.56
CA VAL A 83 -33.43 6.04 16.86
C VAL A 83 -33.92 7.04 17.90
N TYR A 84 -35.00 6.70 18.61
CA TYR A 84 -35.69 7.58 19.55
C TYR A 84 -35.53 7.19 21.03
N ASP A 85 -34.54 6.37 21.38
CA ASP A 85 -34.27 5.98 22.78
C ASP A 85 -34.13 7.18 23.71
N TRP A 86 -33.42 8.20 23.23
CA TRP A 86 -33.23 9.45 23.96
C TRP A 86 -34.56 10.15 24.32
N LEU A 87 -35.58 10.03 23.46
CA LEU A 87 -36.90 10.62 23.68
C LEU A 87 -37.73 9.74 24.62
N ARG A 88 -37.66 8.41 24.46
CA ARG A 88 -38.29 7.46 25.38
C ARG A 88 -37.77 7.66 26.81
N ASP A 89 -36.47 7.82 26.97
CA ASP A 89 -35.85 8.10 28.27
C ASP A 89 -36.25 9.45 28.83
N ALA A 90 -36.28 10.50 27.99
CA ALA A 90 -36.70 11.84 28.40
C ALA A 90 -38.16 11.85 28.89
N LEU A 91 -39.09 11.21 28.15
CA LEU A 91 -40.50 11.11 28.54
C LEU A 91 -40.68 10.26 29.81
N LYS A 92 -39.94 9.16 29.93
CA LYS A 92 -39.97 8.30 31.13
C LYS A 92 -39.53 9.06 32.37
N ALA A 93 -38.47 9.86 32.27
CA ALA A 93 -37.99 10.72 33.37
C ALA A 93 -38.99 11.85 33.68
N ALA A 94 -39.60 12.44 32.65
CA ALA A 94 -40.55 13.56 32.79
C ALA A 94 -41.93 13.16 33.37
N ARG A 95 -42.20 11.86 33.49
CA ARG A 95 -43.44 11.33 34.10
C ARG A 95 -43.55 11.65 35.59
N ASP A 96 -42.43 11.81 36.29
CA ASP A 96 -42.41 12.33 37.65
C ASP A 96 -42.43 13.87 37.60
N PRO A 97 -43.52 14.54 38.03
CA PRO A 97 -43.61 16.00 38.02
C PRO A 97 -42.58 16.67 38.95
N LYS A 98 -41.97 15.92 39.88
CA LYS A 98 -40.93 16.43 40.79
C LYS A 98 -39.51 16.18 40.29
N ALA A 99 -39.35 15.56 39.12
CA ALA A 99 -38.03 15.29 38.54
C ALA A 99 -37.26 16.60 38.32
N THR A 100 -36.06 16.68 38.89
CA THR A 100 -35.18 17.84 38.72
C THR A 100 -34.77 17.97 37.26
N GLY A 101 -34.98 19.14 36.66
CA GLY A 101 -34.63 19.40 35.26
C GLY A 101 -35.65 18.90 34.23
N ARG A 102 -36.86 18.49 34.64
CA ARG A 102 -37.95 18.08 33.74
C ARG A 102 -38.15 19.06 32.58
N ASP A 103 -38.38 20.32 32.89
CA ASP A 103 -38.71 21.34 31.88
C ASP A 103 -37.53 21.61 30.94
N ALA A 104 -36.30 21.58 31.46
CA ALA A 104 -35.10 21.73 30.64
C ALA A 104 -34.90 20.55 29.68
N ASN A 105 -35.17 19.32 30.14
CA ASN A 105 -35.05 18.11 29.33
C ASN A 105 -36.12 18.05 28.24
N LEU A 106 -37.37 18.43 28.55
CA LEU A 106 -38.45 18.51 27.56
C LEU A 106 -38.19 19.61 26.53
N ALA A 107 -37.71 20.78 26.96
CA ALA A 107 -37.31 21.85 26.05
C ALA A 107 -36.15 21.42 25.13
N ALA A 108 -35.16 20.69 25.65
CA ALA A 108 -34.08 20.13 24.84
C ALA A 108 -34.60 19.10 23.83
N ALA A 109 -35.56 18.27 24.22
CA ALA A 109 -36.22 17.31 23.33
C ALA A 109 -37.00 18.01 22.21
N ALA A 110 -37.76 19.05 22.54
CA ALA A 110 -38.47 19.89 21.59
C ALA A 110 -37.51 20.53 20.57
N VAL A 111 -36.42 21.15 21.03
CA VAL A 111 -35.41 21.76 20.16
C VAL A 111 -34.78 20.73 19.21
N ARG A 112 -34.49 19.52 19.70
CA ARG A 112 -33.94 18.45 18.88
C ARG A 112 -34.91 17.99 17.79
N LEU A 113 -36.19 17.84 18.11
CA LEU A 113 -37.24 17.51 17.13
C LEU A 113 -37.42 18.65 16.11
N ASP A 114 -37.41 19.91 16.55
CA ASP A 114 -37.54 21.08 15.67
C ASP A 114 -36.34 21.22 14.71
N ASN A 115 -35.13 20.87 15.14
CA ASN A 115 -33.96 20.75 14.26
C ASN A 115 -34.16 19.65 13.21
N ALA A 116 -34.57 18.45 13.64
CA ALA A 116 -34.80 17.32 12.74
C ALA A 116 -35.91 17.59 11.72
N LEU A 117 -36.98 18.30 12.11
CA LEU A 117 -38.05 18.73 11.22
C LEU A 117 -37.57 19.73 10.17
N ARG A 118 -36.71 20.68 10.57
CA ARG A 118 -36.09 21.62 9.62
C ARG A 118 -35.21 20.90 8.59
N GLU A 119 -34.42 19.94 9.04
CA GLU A 119 -33.56 19.12 8.18
C GLU A 119 -34.37 18.24 7.23
N ALA A 120 -35.45 17.61 7.71
CA ALA A 120 -36.33 16.79 6.89
C ALA A 120 -37.11 17.61 5.84
N GLY A 121 -37.45 18.86 6.15
CA GLY A 121 -38.14 19.78 5.24
C GLY A 121 -37.23 20.39 4.17
N THR A 122 -35.91 20.45 4.40
CA THR A 122 -34.96 20.88 3.39
C THR A 122 -34.69 19.75 2.39
N ARG A 123 -35.36 19.80 1.23
CA ARG A 123 -34.92 18.99 0.08
C ARG A 123 -33.47 19.37 -0.24
N PRO A 124 -32.52 18.43 -0.30
CA PRO A 124 -31.21 18.71 -0.86
C PRO A 124 -31.46 19.16 -2.30
N GLY A 125 -31.23 20.44 -2.59
CA GLY A 125 -31.39 20.95 -3.95
C GLY A 125 -30.47 20.17 -4.86
N GLU A 126 -31.03 19.34 -5.74
CA GLU A 126 -30.31 18.70 -6.83
C GLU A 126 -29.52 19.79 -7.56
N GLY A 127 -28.19 19.67 -7.54
CA GLY A 127 -27.28 20.68 -8.08
C GLY A 127 -26.46 21.44 -7.03
N ARG A 128 -27.01 21.80 -5.85
CA ARG A 128 -26.24 22.55 -4.84
C ARG A 128 -25.06 21.75 -4.28
N PHE A 129 -25.25 20.45 -4.05
CA PHE A 129 -24.15 19.58 -3.61
C PHE A 129 -23.12 19.37 -4.73
N ALA A 130 -23.58 19.20 -5.97
CA ALA A 130 -22.69 19.04 -7.13
C ALA A 130 -21.87 20.32 -7.38
N ASP A 131 -22.47 21.49 -7.24
CA ASP A 131 -21.80 22.78 -7.39
C ASP A 131 -20.87 23.08 -6.21
N ALA A 132 -21.28 22.74 -4.97
CA ALA A 132 -20.42 22.83 -3.80
C ALA A 132 -19.21 21.88 -3.92
N ARG A 133 -19.43 20.67 -4.43
CA ARG A 133 -18.38 19.68 -4.71
C ARG A 133 -17.41 20.21 -5.77
N LYS A 134 -17.91 20.74 -6.89
CA LYS A 134 -17.06 21.35 -7.93
C LYS A 134 -16.23 22.51 -7.39
N LYS A 135 -16.81 23.36 -6.54
CA LYS A 135 -16.08 24.47 -5.89
C LYS A 135 -15.02 23.94 -4.93
N ALA A 136 -15.35 22.94 -4.12
CA ALA A 136 -14.41 22.30 -3.22
C ALA A 136 -13.25 21.64 -3.99
N ASP A 137 -13.54 20.86 -5.03
CA ASP A 137 -12.53 20.21 -5.87
C ASP A 137 -11.63 21.24 -6.58
N ALA A 138 -12.19 22.38 -7.02
CA ALA A 138 -11.40 23.48 -7.60
C ALA A 138 -10.46 24.12 -6.57
N ILE A 139 -10.91 24.35 -5.33
CA ILE A 139 -10.06 24.87 -4.25
C ILE A 139 -8.97 23.85 -3.91
N LEU A 140 -9.32 22.58 -3.75
CA LEU A 140 -8.39 21.50 -3.40
C LEU A 140 -7.40 21.16 -4.53
N SER A 141 -7.69 21.56 -5.77
CA SER A 141 -6.75 21.42 -6.90
C SER A 141 -5.65 22.48 -6.94
N HIS A 142 -5.70 23.50 -6.07
CA HIS A 142 -4.64 24.50 -6.03
C HIS A 142 -3.33 23.89 -5.48
N PRO A 143 -2.15 24.29 -6.01
CA PRO A 143 -0.85 23.70 -5.65
C PRO A 143 -0.54 23.68 -4.15
N GLU A 144 -1.05 24.64 -3.38
CA GLU A 144 -0.90 24.73 -1.94
C GLU A 144 -1.61 23.62 -1.14
N PHE A 145 -2.60 22.95 -1.74
CA PHE A 145 -3.33 21.82 -1.11
C PHE A 145 -2.89 20.44 -1.64
N VAL A 146 -2.05 20.40 -2.68
CA VAL A 146 -1.56 19.15 -3.29
C VAL A 146 -0.55 18.40 -2.41
N THR A 147 0.01 19.07 -1.39
CA THR A 147 1.03 18.49 -0.51
C THR A 147 0.50 17.47 0.52
N ALA A 148 -0.82 17.29 0.65
CA ALA A 148 -1.42 16.48 1.73
C ALA A 148 -2.18 15.22 1.29
N ASN A 149 -2.31 14.92 -0.01
CA ASN A 149 -3.06 13.76 -0.46
C ASN A 149 -2.40 13.02 -1.62
N ASP A 150 -1.20 12.51 -1.38
CA ASP A 150 -0.66 11.42 -2.19
C ASP A 150 -0.96 10.10 -1.47
N GLN A 151 -2.25 9.72 -1.41
CA GLN A 151 -2.56 8.29 -1.31
C GLN A 151 -1.99 7.68 -2.58
N SER A 152 -0.82 7.06 -2.43
CA SER A 152 -0.09 6.51 -3.56
C SER A 152 -1.04 5.61 -4.35
N ILE A 153 -0.93 5.63 -5.67
CA ILE A 153 -1.74 4.81 -6.57
C ILE A 153 -1.72 3.32 -6.11
N TRP A 154 -0.64 2.90 -5.45
CA TRP A 154 -0.48 1.60 -4.79
C TRP A 154 -1.48 1.35 -3.65
N GLU A 155 -1.76 2.33 -2.79
CA GLU A 155 -2.73 2.17 -1.70
C GLU A 155 -4.15 1.95 -2.22
N LYS A 156 -4.53 2.66 -3.30
CA LYS A 156 -5.84 2.48 -3.95
C LYS A 156 -5.98 1.09 -4.59
N ILE A 157 -4.91 0.58 -5.20
CA ILE A 157 -4.88 -0.77 -5.78
C ILE A 157 -4.96 -1.83 -4.67
N ILE A 158 -4.21 -1.65 -3.59
CA ILE A 158 -4.20 -2.57 -2.43
C ILE A 158 -5.57 -2.61 -1.75
N ALA A 159 -6.20 -1.45 -1.52
CA ALA A 159 -7.54 -1.40 -0.94
C ALA A 159 -8.58 -2.15 -1.80
N ARG A 160 -8.50 -1.99 -3.12
CA ARG A 160 -9.41 -2.68 -4.05
C ARG A 160 -9.18 -4.20 -4.07
N PHE A 161 -7.93 -4.63 -3.92
CA PHE A 161 -7.58 -6.04 -3.81
C PHE A 161 -8.15 -6.68 -2.54
N PHE A 162 -8.03 -6.02 -1.38
CA PHE A 162 -8.57 -6.55 -0.12
C PHE A 162 -10.10 -6.62 -0.11
N LEU A 163 -10.79 -5.63 -0.69
CA LEU A 163 -12.25 -5.67 -0.82
C LEU A 163 -12.71 -6.82 -1.73
N TRP A 164 -11.98 -7.09 -2.82
CA TRP A 164 -12.26 -8.25 -3.66
C TRP A 164 -11.98 -9.57 -2.93
N LEU A 165 -10.91 -9.63 -2.13
CA LEU A 165 -10.53 -10.82 -1.36
C LEU A 165 -11.58 -11.17 -0.31
N ASP A 166 -12.10 -10.16 0.42
CA ASP A 166 -13.16 -10.33 1.43
C ASP A 166 -14.49 -10.82 0.80
N SER A 167 -14.82 -10.30 -0.38
CA SER A 167 -15.93 -10.81 -1.20
C SER A 167 -15.73 -12.28 -1.56
N LEU A 168 -14.51 -12.70 -1.95
CA LEU A 168 -14.24 -14.09 -2.30
C LEU A 168 -14.38 -15.02 -1.09
N PHE A 169 -13.85 -14.64 0.08
CA PHE A 169 -13.94 -15.44 1.30
C PHE A 169 -15.36 -15.52 1.87
N SER A 170 -16.14 -14.45 1.80
CA SER A 170 -17.54 -14.46 2.26
C SER A 170 -18.42 -15.40 1.42
N HIS A 171 -18.21 -15.46 0.09
CA HIS A 171 -18.88 -16.44 -0.77
C HIS A 171 -18.48 -17.88 -0.41
N VAL A 172 -17.20 -18.13 -0.13
CA VAL A 172 -16.70 -19.45 0.26
C VAL A 172 -17.20 -19.89 1.64
N ALA A 173 -17.25 -18.97 2.62
CA ALA A 173 -17.77 -19.24 3.96
C ALA A 173 -19.28 -19.56 3.96
N SER A 174 -20.05 -18.93 3.06
CA SER A 174 -21.46 -19.27 2.85
C SER A 174 -21.64 -20.70 2.34
N PHE A 175 -20.71 -21.18 1.52
CA PHE A 175 -20.71 -22.50 0.91
C PHE A 175 -20.23 -23.61 1.87
N GLY A 176 -19.30 -23.28 2.78
CA GLY A 176 -18.75 -24.20 3.79
C GLY A 176 -19.78 -24.72 4.81
N ARG A 177 -20.87 -23.99 5.09
CA ARG A 177 -21.93 -24.46 6.00
C ARG A 177 -22.78 -25.60 5.45
N ARG A 178 -22.80 -25.80 4.13
CA ARG A 178 -23.67 -26.80 3.48
C ARG A 178 -22.95 -28.12 3.19
N SER A 179 -21.63 -28.18 3.36
CA SER A 179 -20.84 -29.28 2.83
C SER A 179 -19.52 -29.51 3.60
N PRO A 180 -19.45 -30.51 4.51
CA PRO A 180 -18.30 -30.74 5.39
C PRO A 180 -16.98 -31.11 4.68
N TRP A 181 -17.05 -31.63 3.44
CA TRP A 181 -15.88 -32.06 2.68
C TRP A 181 -15.10 -30.90 2.02
N ILE A 182 -15.69 -29.70 2.00
CA ILE A 182 -15.11 -28.52 1.34
C ILE A 182 -14.01 -27.88 2.19
N GLY A 183 -14.09 -27.98 3.52
CA GLY A 183 -13.04 -27.50 4.43
C GLY A 183 -11.67 -28.13 4.12
N PRO A 184 -11.56 -29.47 4.16
CA PRO A 184 -10.32 -30.16 3.80
C PRO A 184 -9.87 -29.86 2.36
N LEU A 185 -10.80 -29.77 1.41
CA LEU A 185 -10.48 -29.50 0.01
C LEU A 185 -9.82 -28.12 -0.17
N ILE A 186 -10.35 -27.09 0.49
CA ILE A 186 -9.82 -25.72 0.44
C ILE A 186 -8.48 -25.63 1.16
N GLU A 187 -8.34 -26.30 2.32
CA GLU A 187 -7.10 -26.36 3.07
C GLU A 187 -5.98 -26.98 2.23
N TRP A 188 -6.20 -28.16 1.64
CA TRP A 188 -5.24 -28.81 0.75
C TRP A 188 -4.98 -27.99 -0.52
N ALA A 189 -5.99 -27.31 -1.07
CA ALA A 189 -5.82 -26.44 -2.23
C ALA A 189 -4.93 -25.22 -1.91
N LEU A 190 -5.12 -24.58 -0.75
CA LEU A 190 -4.30 -23.44 -0.29
C LEU A 190 -2.85 -23.87 -0.03
N ILE A 191 -2.64 -25.00 0.63
CA ILE A 191 -1.30 -25.55 0.88
C ILE A 191 -0.62 -25.86 -0.46
N SER A 192 -1.33 -26.51 -1.38
CA SER A 192 -0.80 -26.86 -2.71
C SER A 192 -0.46 -25.61 -3.53
N LEU A 193 -1.32 -24.59 -3.49
CA LEU A 193 -1.11 -23.32 -4.18
C LEU A 193 0.06 -22.53 -3.59
N ALA A 194 0.17 -22.48 -2.27
CA ALA A 194 1.30 -21.84 -1.59
C ALA A 194 2.62 -22.54 -1.93
N LEU A 195 2.65 -23.87 -1.90
CA LEU A 195 3.84 -24.64 -2.25
C LEU A 195 4.21 -24.46 -3.73
N ALA A 196 3.24 -24.49 -4.64
CA ALA A 196 3.46 -24.22 -6.06
C ALA A 196 3.95 -22.78 -6.29
N GLY A 197 3.37 -21.80 -5.61
CA GLY A 197 3.77 -20.39 -5.69
C GLY A 197 5.19 -20.16 -5.19
N VAL A 198 5.56 -20.72 -4.04
CA VAL A 198 6.93 -20.68 -3.50
C VAL A 198 7.89 -21.39 -4.47
N THR A 199 7.52 -22.56 -4.99
CA THR A 199 8.36 -23.30 -5.95
C THR A 199 8.58 -22.48 -7.22
N LEU A 200 7.53 -21.88 -7.79
CA LEU A 200 7.63 -21.01 -8.95
C LEU A 200 8.43 -19.74 -8.66
N TRP A 201 8.26 -19.14 -7.48
CA TRP A 201 9.01 -17.95 -7.07
C TRP A 201 10.49 -18.26 -6.87
N VAL A 202 10.82 -19.37 -6.21
CA VAL A 202 12.19 -19.87 -6.07
C VAL A 202 12.77 -20.20 -7.44
N MET A 203 12.04 -20.90 -8.31
CA MET A 203 12.50 -21.19 -9.68
C MET A 203 12.73 -19.91 -10.48
N ARG A 204 11.84 -18.92 -10.40
CA ARG A 204 11.95 -17.65 -11.12
C ARG A 204 13.07 -16.76 -10.55
N THR A 205 13.25 -16.76 -9.24
CA THR A 205 14.35 -16.07 -8.55
C THR A 205 15.69 -16.74 -8.86
N LEU A 206 15.76 -18.07 -8.83
CA LEU A 206 16.94 -18.82 -9.26
C LEU A 206 17.19 -18.69 -10.75
N GLN A 207 16.18 -18.54 -11.61
CA GLN A 207 16.38 -18.24 -13.04
C GLN A 207 16.91 -16.82 -13.23
N ARG A 208 16.40 -15.82 -12.51
CA ARG A 208 16.93 -14.45 -12.52
C ARG A 208 18.35 -14.39 -11.97
N GLN A 209 18.62 -15.09 -10.87
CA GLN A 209 19.95 -15.24 -10.30
C GLN A 209 20.85 -16.07 -11.21
N ARG A 210 20.36 -17.09 -11.92
CA ARG A 210 21.15 -17.82 -12.92
C ARG A 210 21.42 -16.97 -14.15
N LEU A 211 20.57 -16.02 -14.52
CA LEU A 211 20.84 -15.05 -15.58
C LEU A 211 21.84 -13.98 -15.12
N ALA A 212 21.76 -13.53 -13.87
CA ALA A 212 22.74 -12.62 -13.26
C ALA A 212 24.10 -13.31 -13.03
N VAL A 213 24.08 -14.55 -12.52
CA VAL A 213 25.24 -15.43 -12.35
C VAL A 213 25.72 -15.94 -13.70
N GLN A 214 24.90 -16.10 -14.74
CA GLN A 214 25.42 -16.32 -16.10
C GLN A 214 25.97 -15.02 -16.69
N ALA A 215 25.49 -13.83 -16.36
CA ALA A 215 26.20 -12.61 -16.74
C ALA A 215 27.57 -12.50 -16.00
N GLU A 216 27.64 -12.99 -14.76
CA GLU A 216 28.85 -13.00 -13.92
C GLU A 216 29.75 -14.25 -14.13
N ALA A 217 29.23 -15.35 -14.66
CA ALA A 217 29.92 -16.63 -14.90
C ALA A 217 30.08 -16.93 -16.40
N SER A 218 29.37 -16.20 -17.28
CA SER A 218 29.83 -15.95 -18.67
C SER A 218 30.96 -14.92 -18.69
N ARG A 219 31.21 -14.22 -17.57
CA ARG A 219 32.60 -14.02 -17.15
C ARG A 219 33.14 -15.37 -16.69
N LYS A 220 33.32 -16.28 -17.65
CA LYS A 220 34.40 -17.27 -17.55
C LYS A 220 35.61 -16.48 -17.09
N ILE A 221 36.47 -17.08 -16.27
CA ILE A 221 37.80 -16.55 -16.06
C ILE A 221 38.44 -16.54 -17.44
N GLU A 222 38.21 -15.45 -18.17
CA GLU A 222 38.86 -15.12 -19.40
C GLU A 222 40.34 -15.26 -19.04
N PRO A 223 41.10 -16.15 -19.72
CA PRO A 223 42.54 -16.21 -19.51
C PRO A 223 43.04 -14.76 -19.51
N TRP A 224 43.77 -14.36 -18.49
CA TRP A 224 44.19 -12.95 -18.30
C TRP A 224 44.86 -12.37 -19.55
N ASP A 225 45.50 -13.23 -20.35
CA ASP A 225 46.00 -12.97 -21.69
C ASP A 225 44.90 -12.49 -22.67
N GLU A 226 43.77 -13.19 -22.73
CA GLU A 226 42.63 -12.87 -23.58
C GLU A 226 41.90 -11.62 -23.06
N ALA A 227 41.76 -11.47 -21.75
CA ALA A 227 41.21 -10.26 -21.14
C ALA A 227 42.07 -9.01 -21.45
N SER A 228 43.40 -9.12 -21.34
CA SER A 228 44.32 -8.04 -21.72
C SER A 228 44.23 -7.72 -23.22
N ARG A 229 44.19 -8.75 -24.09
CA ARG A 229 43.99 -8.57 -25.55
C ARG A 229 42.67 -7.87 -25.87
N ASN A 230 41.58 -8.24 -25.20
CA ASN A 230 40.27 -7.61 -25.42
C ASN A 230 40.30 -6.11 -25.08
N TRP A 231 40.96 -5.73 -23.98
CA TRP A 231 41.16 -4.31 -23.63
C TRP A 231 42.05 -3.56 -24.62
N ARG A 232 43.08 -4.21 -25.17
CA ARG A 232 43.92 -3.63 -26.23
C ARG A 232 43.14 -3.41 -27.53
N ASN A 233 42.38 -4.42 -27.96
CA ASN A 233 41.55 -4.32 -29.17
C ASN A 233 40.54 -3.18 -29.02
N LEU A 234 39.93 -3.04 -27.83
CA LEU A 234 39.05 -1.91 -27.53
C LEU A 234 39.81 -0.58 -27.58
N ALA A 235 41.05 -0.51 -27.08
CA ALA A 235 41.88 0.68 -27.18
C ALA A 235 42.15 1.06 -28.65
N GLU A 236 42.47 0.08 -29.51
CA GLU A 236 42.68 0.28 -30.95
C GLU A 236 41.42 0.77 -31.66
N GLU A 237 40.25 0.19 -31.36
CA GLU A 237 38.96 0.64 -31.90
C GLU A 237 38.64 2.09 -31.51
N ARG A 238 38.92 2.47 -30.26
CA ARG A 238 38.71 3.85 -29.76
C ARG A 238 39.67 4.83 -30.40
N ALA A 239 40.94 4.44 -30.54
CA ALA A 239 41.95 5.23 -31.25
C ALA A 239 41.57 5.45 -32.73
N ALA A 240 41.04 4.43 -33.40
CA ALA A 240 40.56 4.54 -34.79
C ALA A 240 39.40 5.54 -34.94
N ARG A 241 38.59 5.72 -33.89
CA ARG A 241 37.52 6.74 -33.81
C ARG A 241 37.99 8.10 -33.31
N GLN A 242 39.29 8.28 -33.07
CA GLN A 242 39.89 9.49 -32.50
C GLN A 242 39.40 9.80 -31.07
N GLU A 243 38.90 8.79 -30.36
CA GLU A 243 38.52 8.84 -28.94
C GLU A 243 39.77 8.55 -28.08
N TRP A 244 40.74 9.48 -28.11
CA TRP A 244 42.09 9.26 -27.55
C TRP A 244 42.08 9.00 -26.04
N ARG A 245 41.27 9.74 -25.29
CA ARG A 245 41.12 9.57 -23.84
C ARG A 245 40.63 8.17 -23.47
N GLU A 246 39.59 7.70 -24.15
CA GLU A 246 39.01 6.36 -23.95
C GLU A 246 40.00 5.28 -24.38
N ALA A 247 40.71 5.48 -25.49
CA ALA A 247 41.75 4.56 -25.95
C ALA A 247 42.86 4.37 -24.90
N ILE A 248 43.34 5.46 -24.32
CA ILE A 248 44.39 5.43 -23.27
C ILE A 248 43.87 4.77 -21.99
N HIS A 249 42.60 5.01 -21.62
CA HIS A 249 41.98 4.34 -20.48
C HIS A 249 41.89 2.82 -20.68
N CYS A 250 41.45 2.37 -21.87
CA CYS A 250 41.39 0.94 -22.20
C CYS A 250 42.79 0.31 -22.15
N LEU A 251 43.80 1.01 -22.65
CA LEU A 251 45.18 0.55 -22.69
C LEU A 251 45.83 0.45 -21.30
N TYR A 252 45.52 1.38 -20.40
CA TYR A 252 45.93 1.29 -18.99
C TYR A 252 45.37 0.03 -18.33
N TRP A 253 44.07 -0.24 -18.49
CA TRP A 253 43.46 -1.46 -17.93
C TRP A 253 43.98 -2.74 -18.59
N ALA A 254 44.36 -2.70 -19.87
CA ALA A 254 45.04 -3.83 -20.51
C ALA A 254 46.34 -4.20 -19.79
N SER A 255 47.14 -3.20 -19.37
CA SER A 255 48.35 -3.42 -18.58
C SER A 255 48.06 -3.97 -17.19
N ILE A 256 47.04 -3.43 -16.48
CA ILE A 256 46.69 -3.89 -15.13
C ILE A 256 46.24 -5.34 -15.14
N VAL A 257 45.33 -5.71 -16.06
CA VAL A 257 44.83 -7.09 -16.19
C VAL A 257 45.94 -8.07 -16.56
N MET A 258 46.88 -7.65 -17.42
CA MET A 258 48.06 -8.44 -17.73
C MET A 258 48.94 -8.71 -16.50
N LEU A 259 49.19 -7.68 -15.68
CA LEU A 259 50.01 -7.81 -14.48
C LEU A 259 49.31 -8.59 -13.36
N GLU A 260 47.97 -8.49 -13.25
CA GLU A 260 47.16 -9.39 -12.41
C GLU A 260 47.33 -10.85 -12.81
N GLY A 261 47.27 -11.11 -14.12
CA GLY A 261 47.45 -12.43 -14.71
C GLY A 261 48.78 -13.10 -14.36
N ARG A 262 49.85 -12.30 -14.28
CA ARG A 262 51.20 -12.74 -13.90
C ARG A 262 51.39 -12.92 -12.39
N ARG A 263 50.30 -12.83 -11.60
CA ARG A 263 50.27 -13.02 -10.14
C ARG A 263 51.10 -12.01 -9.34
N PHE A 264 51.33 -10.81 -9.87
CA PHE A 264 51.97 -9.74 -9.10
C PHE A 264 51.07 -9.24 -7.96
N TRP A 265 49.75 -9.37 -8.09
CA TRP A 265 48.78 -9.04 -7.05
C TRP A 265 47.43 -9.75 -7.29
N SER A 266 46.58 -9.74 -6.26
CA SER A 266 45.19 -10.20 -6.34
C SER A 266 44.30 -9.14 -6.99
N SER A 267 43.34 -9.56 -7.84
CA SER A 267 42.37 -8.66 -8.47
C SER A 267 41.54 -7.91 -7.42
N ASN A 268 41.66 -6.58 -7.38
CA ASN A 268 40.87 -5.73 -6.50
C ASN A 268 40.51 -4.42 -7.21
N ARG A 269 39.24 -4.32 -7.64
CA ARG A 269 38.72 -3.17 -8.41
C ARG A 269 38.62 -1.86 -7.64
N SER A 270 38.76 -1.89 -6.32
CA SER A 270 38.71 -0.67 -5.49
C SER A 270 40.07 0.05 -5.40
N ARG A 271 41.15 -0.55 -5.92
CA ARG A 271 42.48 0.04 -5.86
C ARG A 271 42.63 1.26 -6.76
N THR A 272 43.30 2.28 -6.25
CA THR A 272 43.66 3.45 -7.06
C THR A 272 44.84 3.17 -7.98
N PRO A 273 45.01 3.90 -9.10
CA PRO A 273 46.16 3.72 -10.00
C PRO A 273 47.53 3.77 -9.32
N ARG A 274 47.70 4.66 -8.33
CA ARG A 274 48.95 4.78 -7.56
C ARG A 274 49.20 3.60 -6.64
N GLU A 275 48.14 2.98 -6.12
CA GLU A 275 48.26 1.78 -5.29
C GLU A 275 48.80 0.60 -6.09
N TYR A 276 48.45 0.45 -7.38
CA TYR A 276 49.05 -0.59 -8.23
C TYR A 276 50.55 -0.40 -8.41
N VAL A 277 51.01 0.85 -8.57
CA VAL A 277 52.45 1.16 -8.63
C VAL A 277 53.14 0.81 -7.31
N ALA A 278 52.49 1.06 -6.18
CA ALA A 278 53.04 0.77 -4.85
C ALA A 278 53.17 -0.73 -4.54
N LEU A 279 52.52 -1.61 -5.30
CA LEU A 279 52.66 -3.07 -5.16
C LEU A 279 53.92 -3.62 -5.83
N LEU A 280 54.52 -2.86 -6.74
CA LEU A 280 55.76 -3.27 -7.41
C LEU A 280 56.97 -2.83 -6.60
N GLU A 281 58.05 -3.60 -6.70
CA GLU A 281 59.32 -3.29 -6.05
C GLU A 281 59.86 -1.93 -6.51
N PRO A 282 60.07 -0.96 -5.59
CA PRO A 282 60.58 0.36 -5.94
C PRO A 282 61.94 0.28 -6.62
N GLY A 283 62.08 0.96 -7.77
CA GLY A 283 63.33 0.96 -8.55
C GLY A 283 63.46 -0.16 -9.57
N SER A 284 62.55 -1.14 -9.60
CA SER A 284 62.49 -2.12 -10.69
C SER A 284 62.08 -1.47 -12.02
N ARG A 285 62.51 -2.04 -13.16
CA ARG A 285 62.12 -1.57 -14.50
C ARG A 285 60.60 -1.56 -14.70
N ARG A 286 59.90 -2.59 -14.20
CA ARG A 286 58.43 -2.66 -14.23
C ARG A 286 57.79 -1.55 -13.40
N TRP A 287 58.35 -1.23 -12.24
CA TRP A 287 57.88 -0.11 -11.42
C TRP A 287 58.01 1.23 -12.15
N SER A 288 59.13 1.49 -12.82
CA SER A 288 59.30 2.74 -13.59
C SER A 288 58.31 2.82 -14.76
N LEU A 289 58.13 1.73 -15.51
CA LEU A 289 57.21 1.67 -16.64
C LEU A 289 55.75 1.83 -16.22
N LEU A 290 55.30 1.11 -15.19
CA LEU A 290 53.92 1.24 -14.71
C LEU A 290 53.67 2.63 -14.11
N ARG A 291 54.67 3.22 -13.43
CA ARG A 291 54.59 4.59 -12.91
C ARG A 291 54.47 5.63 -14.01
N GLU A 292 55.23 5.46 -15.10
CA GLU A 292 55.14 6.32 -16.29
C GLU A 292 53.74 6.23 -16.93
N GLN A 293 53.26 5.01 -17.17
CA GLN A 293 51.92 4.79 -17.73
C GLN A 293 50.82 5.37 -16.83
N THR A 294 50.94 5.16 -15.52
CA THR A 294 49.98 5.68 -14.52
C THR A 294 49.95 7.20 -14.52
N ARG A 295 51.10 7.88 -14.63
CA ARG A 295 51.17 9.35 -14.71
C ARG A 295 50.48 9.88 -15.97
N GLY A 296 50.74 9.24 -17.12
CA GLY A 296 50.08 9.58 -18.38
C GLY A 296 48.56 9.41 -18.30
N PHE A 297 48.12 8.27 -17.75
CA PHE A 297 46.71 7.96 -17.51
C PHE A 297 46.04 8.98 -16.58
N GLU A 298 46.62 9.28 -15.41
CA GLU A 298 46.05 10.22 -14.45
C GLU A 298 45.89 11.63 -15.05
N ARG A 299 46.91 12.10 -15.79
CA ARG A 299 46.88 13.41 -16.45
C ARG A 299 45.73 13.53 -17.46
N ILE A 300 45.43 12.45 -18.18
CA ILE A 300 44.42 12.44 -19.25
C ILE A 300 43.03 12.16 -18.67
N TRP A 301 42.90 11.11 -17.89
CA TRP A 301 41.62 10.66 -17.36
C TRP A 301 41.09 11.52 -16.23
N TYR A 302 41.92 11.83 -15.23
CA TYR A 302 41.50 12.66 -14.10
C TYR A 302 41.74 14.15 -14.35
N GLY A 303 42.74 14.51 -15.15
CA GLY A 303 42.97 15.90 -15.59
C GLY A 303 41.99 16.40 -16.64
N LEU A 304 41.02 15.58 -17.07
CA LEU A 304 40.01 15.88 -18.09
C LEU A 304 40.62 16.35 -19.44
N ASN A 305 41.86 15.98 -19.73
CA ASN A 305 42.51 16.30 -20.99
C ASN A 305 42.01 15.32 -22.07
N PRO A 306 41.57 15.78 -23.25
CA PRO A 306 41.13 14.89 -24.33
C PRO A 306 42.22 13.93 -24.82
N GLY A 307 43.49 14.25 -24.60
CA GLY A 307 44.62 13.48 -25.10
C GLY A 307 44.76 13.59 -26.63
N ASP A 308 45.90 13.15 -27.15
CA ASP A 308 46.14 13.12 -28.60
C ASP A 308 46.75 11.80 -29.08
N ALA A 309 47.00 11.72 -30.39
CA ALA A 309 47.61 10.55 -31.02
C ALA A 309 49.06 10.30 -30.57
N SER A 310 49.77 11.31 -30.05
CA SER A 310 51.11 11.14 -29.49
C SER A 310 51.07 10.56 -28.08
N ASP A 311 50.10 10.98 -27.26
CA ASP A 311 49.84 10.43 -25.93
C ASP A 311 49.45 8.95 -26.02
N TYR A 312 48.59 8.59 -26.97
CA TYR A 312 48.20 7.19 -27.21
C TYR A 312 49.40 6.34 -27.63
N ARG A 313 50.24 6.82 -28.55
CA ARG A 313 51.45 6.10 -28.99
C ARG A 313 52.44 5.89 -27.85
N SER A 314 52.66 6.90 -27.03
CA SER A 314 53.51 6.80 -25.83
C SER A 314 52.96 5.76 -24.85
N ALA A 315 51.64 5.79 -24.58
CA ALA A 315 51.00 4.82 -23.69
C ALA A 315 51.07 3.37 -24.23
N LEU A 316 51.00 3.20 -25.54
CA LEU A 316 51.14 1.92 -26.23
C LEU A 316 52.57 1.38 -26.17
N GLU A 317 53.55 2.24 -26.37
CA GLU A 317 54.95 1.87 -26.22
C GLU A 317 55.26 1.35 -24.81
N VAL A 318 54.80 2.07 -23.78
CA VAL A 318 54.97 1.63 -22.38
C VAL A 318 54.25 0.31 -22.10
N HIS A 319 53.04 0.11 -22.65
CA HIS A 319 52.32 -1.16 -22.54
C HIS A 319 53.11 -2.33 -23.16
N GLU A 320 53.66 -2.14 -24.35
CA GLU A 320 54.47 -3.17 -25.03
C GLU A 320 55.77 -3.48 -24.27
N GLN A 321 56.41 -2.47 -23.71
CA GLN A 321 57.58 -2.66 -22.85
C GLN A 321 57.21 -3.47 -21.59
N LEU A 322 56.10 -3.15 -20.92
CA LEU A 322 55.59 -3.92 -19.78
C LEU A 322 55.26 -5.37 -20.14
N ARG A 323 54.77 -5.62 -21.36
CA ARG A 323 54.47 -6.96 -21.86
C ARG A 323 55.73 -7.78 -22.12
N SER A 324 56.82 -7.14 -22.55
CA SER A 324 58.10 -7.80 -22.86
C SER A 324 58.92 -8.20 -21.64
N GLU A 325 58.69 -7.55 -20.49
CA GLU A 325 59.30 -7.85 -19.19
C GLU A 325 58.73 -9.10 -18.52
#